data_AF-A0A521LCN7-F1
#
_entry.id   AF-A0A521LCN7-F1
#
_cell.length_a   1.000
_cell.length_b   1.000
_cell.length_c   1.000
_cell.angle_alpha   90.00
_cell.angle_beta   90.00
_cell.angle_gamma   90.00
#
_symmetry.space_group_name_H-M   'P 1'
#
loop_
_entity.id
_entity.type
_entity.pdbx_description
1 polymer ?
#
loop_
_entity_poly.entity_id
_entity_poly.type
_entity_poly.pdbx_seq_one_letter_code
_entity_poly.pdbx_strand_id
1 'polypeptide(L)'
;MRLVVLAASAFLLAPVAPALALDCPMAQPKAQPGILKETPAQIAQVGKTLAAGDTFNAIASVTADLRIRYPGVEKAELVNYLVTAYCPAVAANNRLSEAQKKSAVDSFAAQVMRQVY
;
A
#
# COMPACT_ATOMS: atom_id res chain seq x y z
N MET A 1 -25.28 47.47 -32.91
CA MET A 1 -24.29 47.59 -31.82
C MET A 1 -24.39 46.33 -30.97
N ARG A 2 -23.41 45.42 -31.02
CA ARG A 2 -23.42 44.14 -30.30
C ARG A 2 -22.88 44.35 -28.89
N LEU A 3 -23.67 44.08 -27.85
CA LEU A 3 -23.16 44.01 -26.47
C LEU A 3 -22.69 42.59 -26.17
N VAL A 4 -21.39 42.46 -25.91
CA VAL A 4 -20.73 41.27 -25.37
C VAL A 4 -20.78 41.38 -23.85
N VAL A 5 -21.42 40.43 -23.16
CA VAL A 5 -21.38 40.34 -21.69
C VAL A 5 -20.42 39.23 -21.31
N LEU A 6 -19.33 39.60 -20.62
CA LEU A 6 -18.31 38.69 -20.10
C LEU A 6 -18.90 37.78 -19.02
N ALA A 7 -18.74 36.46 -19.19
CA ALA A 7 -18.97 35.50 -18.13
C ALA A 7 -17.76 35.51 -17.18
N ALA A 8 -17.94 36.01 -15.95
CA ALA A 8 -16.95 35.94 -14.90
C ALA A 8 -17.01 34.55 -14.25
N SER A 9 -16.06 33.69 -14.60
CA SER A 9 -15.89 32.37 -13.97
C SER A 9 -15.33 32.53 -12.55
N ALA A 10 -16.19 32.39 -11.54
CA ALA A 10 -15.77 32.32 -10.15
C ALA A 10 -15.06 30.97 -9.90
N PHE A 11 -13.74 31.01 -9.77
CA PHE A 11 -12.94 29.86 -9.31
C PHE A 11 -13.25 29.61 -7.83
N LEU A 12 -13.97 28.51 -7.54
CA LEU A 12 -14.16 28.01 -6.18
C LEU A 12 -12.80 27.52 -5.64
N LEU A 13 -12.20 28.30 -4.74
CA LEU A 13 -11.05 27.89 -3.94
C LEU A 13 -11.51 26.83 -2.94
N ALA A 14 -11.31 25.55 -3.27
CA ALA A 14 -11.49 24.47 -2.32
C ALA A 14 -10.35 24.50 -1.28
N PRO A 15 -10.64 24.37 0.03
CA PRO A 15 -9.62 24.33 1.06
C PRO A 15 -8.78 23.06 0.92
N VAL A 16 -7.46 23.22 0.77
CA VAL A 16 -6.50 22.13 0.76
C VAL A 16 -6.29 21.69 2.21
N ALA A 17 -7.06 20.70 2.67
CA ALA A 17 -6.81 20.10 3.98
C ALA A 17 -5.43 19.41 3.95
N PRO A 18 -4.57 19.59 4.97
CA PRO A 18 -3.32 18.86 5.05
C PRO A 18 -3.63 17.37 5.16
N ALA A 19 -3.08 16.58 4.24
CA ALA A 19 -3.14 15.12 4.34
C ALA A 19 -2.32 14.71 5.56
N LEU A 20 -2.97 14.05 6.53
CA LEU A 20 -2.32 13.49 7.71
C LEU A 20 -1.31 12.42 7.31
N ALA A 21 -0.35 12.16 8.21
CA ALA A 21 0.63 11.11 8.01
C ALA A 21 -0.07 9.76 7.77
N LEU A 22 0.47 8.97 6.84
CA LEU A 22 -0.08 7.65 6.53
C LEU A 22 0.02 6.69 7.74
N ASP A 23 -1.13 6.31 8.30
CA ASP A 23 -1.22 5.27 9.32
C ASP A 23 -1.05 3.87 8.72
N CYS A 24 -0.01 3.17 9.17
CA CYS A 24 0.29 1.81 8.72
C CYS A 24 -0.08 0.76 9.78
N PRO A 25 -0.58 -0.41 9.36
CA PRO A 25 -0.82 -1.51 10.29
C PRO A 25 0.48 -1.95 10.96
N MET A 26 0.42 -2.15 12.27
CA MET A 26 1.53 -2.72 13.03
C MET A 26 1.66 -4.21 12.73
N ALA A 27 2.89 -4.72 12.79
CA ALA A 27 3.15 -6.15 12.68
C ALA A 27 2.40 -6.92 13.78
N GLN A 28 1.68 -7.97 13.38
CA GLN A 28 0.88 -8.76 14.30
C GLN A 28 1.75 -9.65 15.21
N PRO A 29 1.28 -9.96 16.43
CA PRO A 29 1.97 -10.88 17.32
C PRO A 29 2.05 -12.29 16.71
N LYS A 30 3.27 -12.80 16.54
CA LYS A 30 3.52 -14.10 15.87
C LYS A 30 2.91 -15.34 16.53
N ALA A 31 2.45 -15.21 17.77
CA ALA A 31 1.90 -16.31 18.55
C ALA A 31 0.42 -16.61 18.25
N GLN A 32 -0.24 -15.78 17.43
CA GLN A 32 -1.65 -15.96 17.10
C GLN A 32 -1.84 -16.94 15.93
N PRO A 33 -2.90 -17.78 15.96
CA PRO A 33 -3.32 -18.55 14.80
C PRO A 33 -3.59 -17.64 13.60
N GLY A 34 -3.24 -18.10 12.40
CA GLY A 34 -3.45 -17.35 11.17
C GLY A 34 -2.48 -16.18 10.96
N ILE A 35 -1.32 -16.20 11.62
CA ILE A 35 -0.27 -15.20 11.43
C ILE A 35 0.99 -15.87 10.91
N LEU A 36 1.51 -15.35 9.79
CA LEU A 36 2.80 -15.76 9.24
C LEU A 36 3.92 -15.45 10.24
N LYS A 37 4.75 -16.47 10.54
CA LYS A 37 5.77 -16.42 11.61
C LYS A 37 7.06 -15.68 11.20
N GLU A 38 6.98 -14.77 10.25
CA GLU A 38 8.09 -13.97 9.77
C GLU A 38 8.62 -13.02 10.86
N THR A 39 9.92 -12.76 10.85
CA THR A 39 10.57 -11.78 11.73
C THR A 39 10.31 -10.35 11.28
N PRO A 40 10.40 -9.36 12.18
CA PRO A 40 10.33 -7.95 11.80
C PRO A 40 11.32 -7.58 10.69
N ALA A 41 12.53 -8.18 10.70
CA ALA A 41 13.53 -7.99 9.66
C ALA A 41 13.10 -8.58 8.31
N GLN A 42 12.49 -9.77 8.29
CA GLN A 42 11.94 -10.37 7.07
C GLN A 42 10.78 -9.55 6.51
N ILE A 43 9.86 -9.10 7.36
CA ILE A 43 8.74 -8.22 6.97
C ILE A 43 9.28 -6.93 6.34
N ALA A 44 10.23 -6.27 6.99
CA ALA A 44 10.84 -5.05 6.47
C ALA A 44 11.57 -5.27 5.14
N GLN A 45 12.24 -6.42 4.98
CA GLN A 45 12.92 -6.76 3.73
C GLN A 45 11.92 -6.99 2.60
N VAL A 46 10.82 -7.70 2.85
CA VAL A 46 9.73 -7.85 1.88
C VAL A 46 9.14 -6.49 1.52
N GLY A 47 8.91 -5.61 2.49
CA GLY A 47 8.43 -4.24 2.24
C GLY A 47 9.31 -3.47 1.27
N LYS A 48 10.63 -3.54 1.43
CA LYS A 48 11.61 -2.93 0.50
C LYS A 48 11.50 -3.54 -0.90
N THR A 49 11.42 -4.86 -1.01
CA THR A 49 11.26 -5.55 -2.30
C THR A 49 9.99 -5.11 -3.02
N LEU A 50 8.86 -5.06 -2.31
CA LEU A 50 7.57 -4.66 -2.88
C LEU A 50 7.55 -3.18 -3.32
N ALA A 51 8.34 -2.33 -2.67
CA ALA A 51 8.47 -0.90 -2.97
C ALA A 51 9.56 -0.56 -4.01
N ALA A 52 10.31 -1.54 -4.54
CA ALA A 52 11.48 -1.32 -5.39
C ALA A 52 11.16 -0.94 -6.86
N GLY A 53 9.89 -1.03 -7.30
CA GLY A 53 9.44 -0.50 -8.59
C GLY A 53 8.65 -1.49 -9.45
N ASP A 54 9.03 -2.77 -9.49
CA ASP A 54 8.26 -3.82 -10.17
C ASP A 54 7.29 -4.52 -9.22
N THR A 55 6.29 -3.76 -8.78
CA THR A 55 5.34 -4.21 -7.75
C THR A 55 4.56 -5.45 -8.19
N PHE A 56 4.17 -5.56 -9.47
CA PHE A 56 3.36 -6.68 -9.96
C PHE A 56 4.12 -8.01 -9.82
N ASN A 57 5.36 -8.08 -10.32
CA ASN A 57 6.17 -9.29 -10.23
C ASN A 57 6.64 -9.55 -8.80
N ALA A 58 6.90 -8.49 -8.01
CA ALA A 58 7.28 -8.63 -6.62
C ALA A 58 6.16 -9.27 -5.77
N ILE A 59 4.90 -8.88 -5.97
CA ILE A 59 3.75 -9.52 -5.27
C ILE A 59 3.70 -11.01 -5.63
N ALA A 60 3.77 -11.36 -6.91
CA ALA A 60 3.71 -12.75 -7.36
C ALA A 60 4.86 -13.58 -6.77
N SER A 61 6.09 -13.06 -6.82
CA SER A 61 7.29 -13.73 -6.31
C SER A 61 7.24 -13.95 -4.80
N VAL A 62 6.91 -12.91 -4.02
CA VAL A 62 6.79 -13.01 -2.56
C VAL A 62 5.66 -13.97 -2.17
N THR A 63 4.52 -13.91 -2.87
CA THR A 63 3.39 -14.80 -2.60
C THR A 63 3.75 -16.27 -2.85
N ALA A 64 4.48 -16.55 -3.94
CA ALA A 64 4.94 -17.90 -4.25
C ALA A 64 5.91 -18.43 -3.18
N ASP A 65 6.89 -17.61 -2.78
CA ASP A 65 7.85 -17.96 -1.72
C ASP A 65 7.14 -18.23 -0.39
N LEU A 66 6.17 -17.41 0.01
CA LEU A 66 5.40 -17.62 1.24
C LEU A 66 4.60 -18.94 1.19
N ARG A 67 4.01 -19.29 0.05
CA ARG A 67 3.27 -20.56 -0.10
C ARG A 67 4.18 -21.79 -0.01
N ILE A 68 5.45 -21.66 -0.41
CA ILE A 68 6.45 -22.73 -0.25
C ILE A 68 6.85 -22.88 1.22
N ARG A 69 7.11 -21.76 1.91
CA ARG A 69 7.54 -21.75 3.32
C ARG A 69 6.42 -22.08 4.30
N TYR A 70 5.18 -21.74 3.95
CA TYR A 70 3.98 -21.95 4.75
C TYR A 70 2.93 -22.73 3.94
N PRO A 71 3.08 -24.06 3.81
CA PRO A 71 2.09 -24.89 3.12
C PRO A 71 0.71 -24.75 3.78
N GLY A 72 -0.31 -24.47 2.97
CA GLY A 72 -1.68 -24.27 3.47
C GLY A 72 -1.96 -22.88 4.02
N VAL A 73 -1.07 -21.90 3.84
CA VAL A 73 -1.34 -20.49 4.20
C VAL A 73 -2.63 -19.99 3.53
N GLU A 74 -3.51 -19.41 4.34
CA GLU A 74 -4.76 -18.83 3.85
C GLU A 74 -4.51 -17.55 3.04
N LYS A 75 -5.38 -17.31 2.05
CA LYS A 75 -5.30 -16.10 1.20
C LYS A 75 -5.31 -14.82 2.03
N ALA A 76 -6.16 -14.76 3.05
CA ALA A 76 -6.27 -13.61 3.94
C ALA A 76 -4.96 -13.32 4.71
N GLU A 77 -4.22 -14.36 5.10
CA GLU A 77 -2.94 -14.22 5.80
C GLU A 77 -1.86 -13.63 4.89
N LEU A 78 -1.84 -14.08 3.62
CA LEU A 78 -0.97 -13.53 2.59
C LEU A 78 -1.26 -12.04 2.35
N VAL A 79 -2.53 -11.67 2.17
CA VAL A 79 -2.91 -10.26 1.96
C VAL A 79 -2.49 -9.40 3.15
N ASN A 80 -2.85 -9.83 4.36
CA ASN A 80 -2.54 -9.10 5.58
C ASN A 80 -1.02 -8.93 5.77
N TYR A 81 -0.24 -9.98 5.51
CA TYR A 81 1.22 -9.91 5.54
C TYR A 81 1.79 -8.93 4.51
N LEU A 82 1.35 -9.00 3.25
CA LEU A 82 1.85 -8.15 2.16
C LEU A 82 1.58 -6.67 2.44
N VAL A 83 0.38 -6.33 2.92
CA VAL A 83 0.03 -4.94 3.29
C VAL A 83 0.83 -4.46 4.50
N THR A 84 0.99 -5.31 5.52
CA THR A 84 1.81 -5.03 6.71
C THR A 84 3.27 -4.77 6.36
N ALA A 85 3.81 -5.50 5.37
CA ALA A 85 5.17 -5.28 4.89
C ALA A 85 5.30 -4.00 4.05
N TYR A 86 4.35 -3.73 3.15
CA TYR A 86 4.45 -2.65 2.18
C TYR A 86 4.24 -1.26 2.76
N CYS A 87 3.21 -1.09 3.61
CA CYS A 87 2.81 0.23 4.07
C CYS A 87 3.97 1.01 4.75
N PRO A 88 4.72 0.44 5.71
CA PRO A 88 5.82 1.15 6.34
C PRO A 88 6.94 1.56 5.36
N ALA A 89 7.18 0.78 4.32
CA ALA A 89 8.17 1.10 3.29
C ALA A 89 7.75 2.33 2.46
N VAL A 90 6.46 2.47 2.16
CA VAL A 90 5.90 3.67 1.50
C VAL A 90 5.83 4.85 2.45
N ALA A 91 5.44 4.65 3.71
CA ALA A 91 5.37 5.70 4.72
C ALA A 91 6.72 6.39 4.93
N ALA A 92 7.82 5.61 4.90
CA ALA A 92 9.19 6.10 5.00
C ALA A 92 9.72 6.78 3.71
N ASN A 93 8.95 6.81 2.62
CA ASN A 93 9.40 7.41 1.37
C ASN A 93 9.20 8.93 1.39
N ASN A 94 10.26 9.65 1.72
CA ASN A 94 10.28 11.12 1.79
C ASN A 94 10.20 11.82 0.42
N ARG A 95 10.16 11.06 -0.69
CA ARG A 95 9.96 11.60 -2.05
C ARG A 95 8.48 11.70 -2.42
N LEU A 96 7.58 11.12 -1.62
CA LEU A 96 6.15 11.12 -1.87
C LEU A 96 5.45 12.06 -0.89
N SER A 97 4.45 12.79 -1.38
CA SER A 97 3.48 13.46 -0.52
C SER A 97 2.61 12.44 0.20
N GLU A 98 1.97 12.83 1.30
CA GLU A 98 1.05 11.93 2.03
C GLU A 98 -0.10 11.42 1.14
N ALA A 99 -0.61 12.25 0.23
CA ALA A 99 -1.60 11.83 -0.76
C ALA A 99 -1.05 10.78 -1.74
N GLN A 100 0.21 10.92 -2.18
CA GLN A 100 0.88 9.93 -3.02
C GLN A 100 1.13 8.62 -2.27
N LYS A 101 1.51 8.68 -0.98
CA LYS A 101 1.68 7.50 -0.12
C LYS A 101 0.36 6.74 0.04
N LYS A 102 -0.73 7.45 0.33
CA LYS A 102 -2.09 6.87 0.42
C LYS A 102 -2.49 6.19 -0.88
N SER A 103 -2.34 6.89 -2.01
CA SER A 103 -2.66 6.36 -3.33
C SER A 103 -1.83 5.11 -3.68
N ALA A 104 -0.54 5.11 -3.33
CA ALA A 104 0.33 3.95 -3.53
C ALA A 104 -0.13 2.73 -2.72
N VAL A 105 -0.48 2.90 -1.44
CA VAL A 105 -1.01 1.82 -0.60
C VAL A 105 -2.36 1.30 -1.09
N ASP A 106 -3.27 2.18 -1.48
CA ASP A 106 -4.58 1.78 -2.03
C ASP A 106 -4.42 0.97 -3.33
N SER A 107 -3.55 1.45 -4.23
CA SER A 107 -3.24 0.78 -5.49
C SER A 107 -2.57 -0.57 -5.26
N PHE A 108 -1.68 -0.66 -4.27
CA PHE A 108 -1.02 -1.90 -3.87
C PHE A 108 -2.02 -2.91 -3.32
N ALA A 109 -2.90 -2.50 -2.40
CA ALA A 109 -3.93 -3.37 -1.84
C ALA A 109 -4.84 -3.95 -2.95
N ALA A 110 -5.24 -3.12 -3.91
CA ALA A 110 -6.03 -3.58 -5.06
C ALA A 110 -5.27 -4.60 -5.92
N GLN A 111 -3.95 -4.44 -6.12
CA GLN A 111 -3.13 -5.41 -6.84
C GLN A 111 -2.99 -6.74 -6.10
N VAL A 112 -2.74 -6.67 -4.79
CA VAL A 112 -2.66 -7.86 -3.93
C VAL A 112 -3.96 -8.66 -3.99
N MET A 113 -5.12 -8.00 -3.86
CA MET A 113 -6.42 -8.67 -3.95
C MET A 113 -6.61 -9.38 -5.29
N ARG A 114 -6.19 -8.78 -6.41
CA ARG A 114 -6.29 -9.39 -7.74
C ARG A 114 -5.36 -10.59 -7.96
N GLN A 115 -4.22 -10.64 -7.28
CA GLN A 115 -3.22 -11.71 -7.50
C GLN A 115 -3.33 -12.85 -6.47
N VAL A 116 -3.86 -12.58 -5.28
CA VAL A 116 -3.95 -13.57 -4.21
C VAL A 116 -5.27 -14.35 -4.26
N TYR A 117 -6.37 -13.71 -4.67
CA TYR A 117 -7.69 -14.32 -4.80
C TYR A 117 -7.93 -14.91 -6.18
#